data_AF-A0A9E5IWQ3-F1
#
_entry.id   AF-A0A9E5IWQ3-F1
#
_cell.length_a   1.000
_cell.length_b   1.000
_cell.length_c   1.000
_cell.angle_alpha   90.00
_cell.angle_beta   90.00
_cell.angle_gamma   90.00
#
_symmetry.space_group_name_H-M   'P 1'
#
loop_
_entity.id
_entity.type
_entity.pdbx_description
1 polymer ?
#
loop_
_entity_poly.entity_id
_entity_poly.type
_entity_poly.pdbx_seq_one_letter_code
_entity_poly.pdbx_strand_id
1 'polypeptide(L)'
;TPKVSITKMDPAQRQALREAANQVVTGAMTLLAAEPNEANLLALRQTLKDHGRNMDTQMDAKVHEALLAAGDPDGWQRHVADQARMALVLKAEALFKKVPVKAEDASAPTAVAQELVDVAESVQADEKVPPEVFQLEPVMGGRKMQEALRQLREAWKQADQGGLPNHALWKRFDAACNNAYKVVQTWLDKIKHEASEHRAQRLALIEEVKAWGEANAQNNDWRAHLRALHQFGDRWRNAGHLSEKAFAELQPLWKQALHAAAAPLEAAQKASTVRRQALIAEAEQLGAAPVLRVDAVKALQQTWQTEAQSVPMDRRIEQKMWEAFRKPLDEAFSRKTSSREHASSAPLSAHDRLVLDASNALKAANASGDVQKIKVAMAALDEAIKGQAQAVAAEATSDTSEASAKTSTEASDQTATDAEGAVSVAPEAPKPVRPLVAMRGDDRPGQKKSVPAPTGRPGDRRDGKGGPRSDKPGFGDKASGRFDRADKG
;
A
#
# COMPACT_ATOMS: atom_id res chain seq x y z
N THR A 1 70.60 9.00 30.59
CA THR A 1 71.02 7.61 30.32
C THR A 1 70.25 7.08 29.12
N PRO A 2 70.89 6.41 28.16
CA PRO A 2 70.18 5.77 27.05
C PRO A 2 69.35 4.57 27.55
N LYS A 3 68.17 4.35 26.98
CA LYS A 3 67.34 3.18 27.30
C LYS A 3 67.96 1.94 26.64
N VAL A 4 68.54 1.06 27.46
CA VAL A 4 69.10 -0.22 26.97
C VAL A 4 67.96 -1.07 26.38
N SER A 5 68.10 -1.45 25.11
CA SER A 5 67.12 -2.26 24.40
C SER A 5 67.08 -3.69 24.96
N ILE A 6 65.98 -4.06 25.62
CA ILE A 6 65.75 -5.43 26.10
C ILE A 6 65.44 -6.32 24.88
N THR A 7 66.49 -6.84 24.23
CA THR A 7 66.57 -8.19 23.60
C THR A 7 67.86 -8.31 22.79
N LYS A 8 68.76 -9.21 23.20
CA LYS A 8 69.80 -9.80 22.33
C LYS A 8 70.38 -11.12 22.89
N MET A 9 69.54 -11.91 23.57
CA MET A 9 69.92 -13.27 23.97
C MET A 9 69.87 -14.17 22.73
N ASP A 10 70.96 -14.88 22.46
CA ASP A 10 71.17 -15.70 21.26
C ASP A 10 70.04 -16.74 21.10
N PRO A 11 69.57 -17.08 19.88
CA PRO A 11 68.75 -18.26 19.65
C PRO A 11 69.27 -19.54 20.35
N ALA A 12 70.58 -19.81 20.30
CA ALA A 12 71.21 -20.95 20.96
C ALA A 12 71.18 -20.84 22.50
N GLN A 13 71.44 -19.65 23.06
CA GLN A 13 71.31 -19.42 24.50
C GLN A 13 69.86 -19.60 24.98
N ARG A 14 68.88 -19.15 24.18
CA ARG A 14 67.46 -19.39 24.44
C ARG A 14 67.10 -20.87 24.38
N GLN A 15 67.67 -21.62 23.44
CA GLN A 15 67.44 -23.06 23.31
C GLN A 15 68.04 -23.83 24.50
N ALA A 16 69.30 -23.57 24.87
CA ALA A 16 69.94 -24.19 26.03
C ALA A 16 69.15 -23.95 27.34
N LEU A 17 68.58 -22.77 27.52
CA LEU A 17 67.72 -22.45 28.67
C LEU A 17 66.34 -23.15 28.64
N ARG A 18 65.85 -23.59 27.48
CA ARG A 18 64.69 -24.50 27.39
C ARG A 18 65.08 -25.93 27.70
N GLU A 19 66.19 -26.40 27.13
CA GLU A 19 66.67 -27.77 27.31
C GLU A 19 66.98 -28.05 28.79
N ALA A 20 67.68 -27.14 29.47
CA ALA A 20 67.92 -27.23 30.91
C ALA A 20 66.61 -27.19 31.74
N ALA A 21 65.64 -26.34 31.37
CA ALA A 21 64.34 -26.29 32.06
C ALA A 21 63.53 -27.58 31.87
N ASN A 22 63.46 -28.09 30.63
CA ASN A 22 62.81 -29.35 30.30
C ASN A 22 63.47 -30.53 31.03
N GLN A 23 64.81 -30.57 31.14
CA GLN A 23 65.54 -31.59 31.92
C GLN A 23 65.15 -31.57 33.41
N VAL A 24 65.20 -30.42 34.08
CA VAL A 24 64.83 -30.30 35.51
C VAL A 24 63.38 -30.70 35.76
N VAL A 25 62.45 -30.22 34.92
CA VAL A 25 61.02 -30.56 35.04
C VAL A 25 60.76 -32.04 34.74
N THR A 26 61.48 -32.63 33.78
CA THR A 26 61.40 -34.09 33.52
C THR A 26 61.88 -34.89 34.73
N GLY A 27 62.98 -34.47 35.38
CA GLY A 27 63.44 -35.08 36.64
C GLY A 27 62.37 -35.06 37.73
N ALA A 28 61.78 -33.89 37.99
CA ALA A 28 60.68 -33.76 38.96
C ALA A 28 59.46 -34.62 38.61
N MET A 29 59.09 -34.71 37.33
CA MET A 29 58.03 -35.60 36.86
C MET A 29 58.37 -37.08 37.06
N THR A 30 59.62 -37.51 36.84
CA THR A 30 60.01 -38.91 37.07
C THR A 30 59.99 -39.31 38.54
N LEU A 31 60.31 -38.39 39.46
CA LEU A 31 60.18 -38.62 40.90
C LEU A 31 58.71 -38.75 41.31
N LEU A 32 57.84 -37.86 40.82
CA LEU A 32 56.40 -37.94 41.06
C LEU A 32 55.75 -39.21 40.47
N ALA A 33 56.24 -39.68 39.32
CA ALA A 33 55.75 -40.92 38.68
C ALA A 33 56.23 -42.18 39.40
N ALA A 34 57.39 -42.15 40.06
CA ALA A 34 57.89 -43.25 40.90
C ALA A 34 57.20 -43.30 42.27
N GLU A 35 56.98 -42.13 42.88
CA GLU A 35 56.32 -41.98 44.18
C GLU A 35 55.25 -40.87 44.12
N PRO A 36 53.99 -41.21 43.77
CA PRO A 36 52.89 -40.24 43.71
C PRO A 36 52.43 -39.85 45.12
N ASN A 37 53.10 -38.87 45.70
CA ASN A 37 52.81 -38.34 47.04
C ASN A 37 52.75 -36.79 47.03
N GLU A 38 52.18 -36.21 48.10
CA GLU A 38 51.97 -34.76 48.22
C GLU A 38 53.28 -33.96 48.20
N ALA A 39 54.37 -34.51 48.77
CA ALA A 39 55.67 -33.84 48.77
C ALA A 39 56.25 -33.72 47.34
N ASN A 40 56.15 -34.77 46.52
CA ASN A 40 56.59 -34.77 45.13
C ASN A 40 55.67 -33.91 44.24
N LEU A 41 54.37 -33.85 44.53
CA LEU A 41 53.44 -32.89 43.89
C LEU A 41 53.87 -31.44 44.15
N LEU A 42 54.12 -31.09 45.42
CA LEU A 42 54.58 -29.75 45.81
C LEU A 42 55.97 -29.43 45.22
N ALA A 43 56.87 -30.40 45.16
CA ALA A 43 58.18 -30.25 44.51
C ALA A 43 58.02 -29.99 42.99
N LEU A 44 57.16 -30.73 42.30
CA LEU A 44 56.85 -30.46 40.89
C LEU A 44 56.25 -29.06 40.73
N ARG A 45 55.23 -28.69 41.53
CA ARG A 45 54.63 -27.33 41.50
C ARG A 45 55.67 -26.22 41.71
N GLN A 46 56.65 -26.40 42.59
CA GLN A 46 57.74 -25.43 42.78
C GLN A 46 58.73 -25.41 41.60
N THR A 47 59.17 -26.56 41.07
CA THR A 47 60.04 -26.56 39.87
C THR A 47 59.37 -25.93 38.64
N LEU A 48 58.04 -26.09 38.49
CA LEU A 48 57.25 -25.44 37.43
C LEU A 48 57.12 -23.93 37.61
N LYS A 49 57.11 -23.43 38.85
CA LYS A 49 57.12 -22.00 39.16
C LYS A 49 58.44 -21.34 38.76
N ASP A 50 59.56 -22.04 38.96
CA ASP A 50 60.90 -21.52 38.71
C ASP A 50 61.36 -21.71 37.24
N HIS A 51 61.14 -22.90 36.67
CA HIS A 51 61.60 -23.26 35.33
C HIS A 51 60.52 -23.17 34.24
N GLY A 52 59.23 -23.21 34.61
CA GLY A 52 58.14 -23.43 33.65
C GLY A 52 58.05 -22.39 32.54
N ARG A 53 58.45 -21.13 32.81
CA ARG A 53 58.53 -20.05 31.81
C ARG A 53 59.30 -20.43 30.54
N ASN A 54 60.31 -21.30 30.66
CA ASN A 54 61.19 -21.69 29.55
C ASN A 54 60.76 -23.00 28.86
N MET A 55 59.77 -23.72 29.39
CA MET A 55 59.21 -24.91 28.73
C MET A 55 58.60 -24.57 27.37
N ASP A 56 58.58 -25.57 26.48
CA ASP A 56 57.80 -25.56 25.24
C ASP A 56 56.40 -26.17 25.43
N THR A 57 55.56 -26.06 24.40
CA THR A 57 54.16 -26.50 24.43
C THR A 57 53.96 -28.02 24.51
N GLN A 58 54.96 -28.84 24.12
CA GLN A 58 54.88 -30.29 24.31
C GLN A 58 55.17 -30.64 25.78
N MET A 59 56.12 -29.94 26.40
CA MET A 59 56.42 -30.11 27.82
C MET A 59 55.29 -29.55 28.70
N ASP A 60 54.69 -28.42 28.35
CA ASP A 60 53.48 -27.88 29.02
C ASP A 60 52.32 -28.90 29.03
N ALA A 61 52.14 -29.68 27.96
CA ALA A 61 51.12 -30.73 27.87
C ALA A 61 51.46 -31.96 28.74
N LYS A 62 52.68 -32.49 28.66
CA LYS A 62 53.14 -33.63 29.49
C LYS A 62 53.04 -33.32 30.99
N VAL A 63 53.37 -32.10 31.39
CA VAL A 63 53.23 -31.63 32.78
C VAL A 63 51.77 -31.57 33.21
N HIS A 64 50.86 -31.10 32.34
CA HIS A 64 49.43 -31.07 32.63
C HIS A 64 48.88 -32.49 32.85
N GLU A 65 49.24 -33.45 31.99
CA GLU A 65 48.86 -34.85 32.13
C GLU A 65 49.39 -35.48 33.43
N ALA A 66 50.66 -35.22 33.79
CA ALA A 66 51.26 -35.75 35.01
C ALA A 66 50.67 -35.16 36.30
N LEU A 67 50.31 -33.88 36.31
CA LEU A 67 49.60 -33.26 37.44
C LEU A 67 48.20 -33.88 37.62
N LEU A 68 47.43 -34.02 36.54
CA LEU A 68 46.12 -34.68 36.58
C LEU A 68 46.21 -36.14 37.02
N ALA A 69 47.20 -36.89 36.51
CA ALA A 69 47.42 -38.30 36.87
C ALA A 69 47.81 -38.49 38.34
N ALA A 70 48.48 -37.50 38.94
CA ALA A 70 48.81 -37.46 40.35
C ALA A 70 47.70 -36.85 41.24
N GLY A 71 46.53 -36.52 40.66
CA GLY A 71 45.34 -36.07 41.40
C GLY A 71 45.21 -34.56 41.63
N ASP A 72 46.04 -33.74 40.98
CA ASP A 72 45.94 -32.27 41.04
C ASP A 72 44.90 -31.76 40.01
N PRO A 73 43.71 -31.28 40.45
CA PRO A 73 42.58 -31.00 39.56
C PRO A 73 42.75 -29.73 38.72
N ASP A 74 43.62 -28.80 39.15
CA ASP A 74 43.89 -27.55 38.43
C ASP A 74 44.88 -27.77 37.28
N GLY A 75 45.68 -28.84 37.35
CA GLY A 75 46.70 -29.18 36.36
C GLY A 75 47.64 -28.01 36.04
N TRP A 76 48.19 -28.00 34.82
CA TRP A 76 49.05 -26.89 34.40
C TRP A 76 48.26 -25.76 33.73
N GLN A 77 48.08 -24.66 34.47
CA GLN A 77 47.26 -23.51 34.06
C GLN A 77 47.72 -22.83 32.75
N ARG A 78 49.03 -22.86 32.43
CA ARG A 78 49.51 -22.36 31.12
C ARG A 78 48.99 -23.20 29.95
N HIS A 79 48.99 -24.52 30.09
CA HIS A 79 48.45 -25.43 29.08
C HIS A 79 46.94 -25.22 28.91
N VAL A 80 46.19 -25.07 30.00
CA VAL A 80 44.74 -24.77 29.97
C VAL A 80 44.47 -23.43 29.26
N ALA A 81 45.23 -22.37 29.57
CA ALA A 81 45.11 -21.08 28.90
C ALA A 81 45.47 -21.15 27.40
N ASP A 82 46.51 -21.89 27.02
CA ASP A 82 46.88 -22.06 25.61
C ASP A 82 45.91 -22.97 24.83
N GLN A 83 45.29 -23.96 25.47
CA GLN A 83 44.15 -24.68 24.89
C GLN A 83 42.95 -23.76 24.64
N ALA A 84 42.61 -22.88 25.60
CA ALA A 84 41.54 -21.90 25.45
C ALA A 84 41.84 -20.90 24.31
N ARG A 85 43.08 -20.39 24.25
CA ARG A 85 43.59 -19.55 23.14
C ARG A 85 43.54 -20.29 21.80
N MET A 86 43.94 -21.56 21.73
CA MET A 86 43.82 -22.39 20.52
C MET A 86 42.37 -22.60 20.08
N ALA A 87 41.45 -22.84 21.01
CA ALA A 87 40.02 -22.93 20.70
C ALA A 87 39.45 -21.60 20.15
N LEU A 88 39.98 -20.46 20.58
CA LEU A 88 39.63 -19.14 20.03
C LEU A 88 40.27 -18.88 18.66
N VAL A 89 41.53 -19.32 18.43
CA VAL A 89 42.15 -19.33 17.09
C VAL A 89 41.30 -20.11 16.12
N LEU A 90 40.92 -21.35 16.46
CA LEU A 90 40.11 -22.21 15.60
C LEU A 90 38.71 -21.62 15.33
N LYS A 91 38.06 -21.01 16.33
CA LYS A 91 36.77 -20.30 16.15
C LYS A 91 36.91 -19.05 15.27
N ALA A 92 38.03 -18.34 15.32
CA ALA A 92 38.29 -17.18 14.46
C ALA A 92 38.65 -17.60 13.01
N GLU A 93 39.44 -18.66 12.84
CA GLU A 93 39.75 -19.25 11.54
C GLU A 93 38.47 -19.83 10.87
N ALA A 94 37.58 -20.45 11.66
CA ALA A 94 36.28 -20.99 11.21
C ALA A 94 35.22 -19.92 10.84
N LEU A 95 35.51 -18.62 10.98
CA LEU A 95 34.68 -17.56 10.37
C LEU A 95 34.77 -17.60 8.83
N PHE A 96 35.77 -18.29 8.28
CA PHE A 96 36.02 -18.45 6.86
C PHE A 96 36.05 -19.91 6.42
N LYS A 97 35.54 -20.18 5.23
CA LYS A 97 35.92 -21.37 4.45
C LYS A 97 37.20 -21.05 3.68
N LYS A 98 38.15 -21.99 3.70
CA LYS A 98 39.28 -21.99 2.77
C LYS A 98 38.83 -22.70 1.50
N VAL A 99 38.60 -21.94 0.43
CA VAL A 99 38.31 -22.49 -0.89
C VAL A 99 39.62 -22.51 -1.67
N PRO A 100 40.09 -23.66 -2.19
CA PRO A 100 41.27 -23.69 -3.05
C PRO A 100 40.92 -22.97 -4.37
N VAL A 101 41.67 -21.94 -4.74
CA VAL A 101 41.52 -21.30 -6.04
C VAL A 101 42.12 -22.25 -7.08
N LYS A 102 41.25 -22.93 -7.82
CA LYS A 102 41.64 -23.76 -8.96
C LYS A 102 42.24 -22.84 -10.02
N ALA A 103 43.51 -23.07 -10.37
CA ALA A 103 44.20 -22.29 -11.39
C ALA A 103 43.73 -22.73 -12.80
N GLU A 104 42.67 -22.10 -13.29
CA GLU A 104 42.22 -22.24 -14.69
C GLU A 104 42.49 -20.94 -15.46
N ASP A 105 43.35 -21.08 -16.47
CA ASP A 105 43.70 -20.14 -17.55
C ASP A 105 43.77 -18.63 -17.23
N ALA A 106 44.98 -18.21 -16.82
CA ALA A 106 45.44 -16.84 -16.97
C ALA A 106 45.72 -16.49 -18.45
N SER A 107 44.65 -16.35 -19.25
CA SER A 107 44.75 -15.71 -20.57
C SER A 107 45.01 -14.21 -20.40
N ALA A 108 45.96 -13.67 -21.15
CA ALA A 108 46.48 -12.31 -20.97
C ALA A 108 45.49 -11.21 -21.41
N PRO A 109 45.73 -9.97 -20.97
CA PRO A 109 46.40 -9.06 -21.91
C PRO A 109 47.75 -8.51 -21.40
N THR A 110 48.54 -7.97 -22.34
CA THR A 110 49.96 -7.62 -22.18
C THR A 110 50.19 -6.15 -21.82
N ALA A 111 51.37 -5.83 -21.27
CA ALA A 111 51.90 -4.52 -20.88
C ALA A 111 51.26 -3.93 -19.58
N VAL A 112 51.98 -3.18 -18.75
CA VAL A 112 53.28 -2.49 -18.94
C VAL A 112 54.39 -3.07 -18.03
N ALA A 113 55.66 -2.91 -18.43
CA ALA A 113 56.83 -3.42 -17.72
C ALA A 113 57.58 -2.32 -16.93
N GLN A 114 58.78 -2.68 -16.40
CA GLN A 114 59.80 -1.81 -15.77
C GLN A 114 59.57 -1.40 -14.29
N GLU A 115 60.57 -1.40 -13.40
CA GLU A 115 61.92 -2.02 -13.41
C GLU A 115 62.54 -2.01 -11.98
N LEU A 116 63.77 -2.57 -11.85
CA LEU A 116 64.82 -2.32 -10.83
C LEU A 116 65.03 -3.36 -9.71
N VAL A 117 66.02 -4.24 -9.96
CA VAL A 117 67.22 -4.62 -9.15
C VAL A 117 67.16 -4.82 -7.62
N ASP A 118 67.97 -5.69 -6.99
CA ASP A 118 68.70 -6.93 -7.33
C ASP A 118 69.29 -7.50 -6.02
N VAL A 119 70.04 -8.63 -6.09
CA VAL A 119 71.01 -9.23 -5.13
C VAL A 119 70.69 -10.71 -4.79
N ALA A 120 71.65 -11.57 -5.10
CA ALA A 120 71.73 -13.01 -4.76
C ALA A 120 72.00 -13.21 -3.24
N GLU A 121 71.88 -14.41 -2.62
CA GLU A 121 72.50 -15.66 -3.04
C GLU A 121 71.96 -16.89 -2.27
N SER A 122 71.87 -18.03 -2.97
CA SER A 122 71.73 -19.41 -2.45
C SER A 122 70.55 -19.78 -1.53
N VAL A 123 69.83 -20.84 -1.89
CA VAL A 123 69.91 -22.17 -1.23
C VAL A 123 68.99 -23.14 -1.97
N GLN A 124 69.55 -24.29 -2.33
CA GLN A 124 68.96 -25.61 -2.66
C GLN A 124 67.65 -25.70 -3.48
N ALA A 125 67.65 -26.59 -4.47
CA ALA A 125 66.43 -27.05 -5.11
C ALA A 125 65.67 -27.99 -4.17
N ASP A 126 64.42 -27.65 -3.88
CA ASP A 126 63.41 -28.53 -3.30
C ASP A 126 62.12 -28.39 -4.11
N GLU A 127 61.26 -29.41 -4.12
CA GLU A 127 60.21 -29.58 -5.12
C GLU A 127 59.07 -28.56 -4.93
N LYS A 128 59.13 -27.47 -5.69
CA LYS A 128 58.29 -26.29 -5.51
C LYS A 128 56.88 -26.49 -6.08
N VAL A 129 56.07 -27.26 -5.36
CA VAL A 129 54.60 -27.31 -5.49
C VAL A 129 54.08 -25.86 -5.61
N PRO A 130 53.21 -25.54 -6.59
CA PRO A 130 52.64 -24.20 -6.70
C PRO A 130 51.97 -23.78 -5.39
N PRO A 131 52.14 -22.54 -4.91
CA PRO A 131 51.51 -22.11 -3.68
C PRO A 131 49.99 -22.12 -3.87
N GLU A 132 49.29 -23.05 -3.21
CA GLU A 132 47.83 -23.12 -3.23
C GLU A 132 47.25 -21.80 -2.68
N VAL A 133 46.74 -20.96 -3.58
CA VAL A 133 46.09 -19.71 -3.20
C VAL A 133 44.70 -20.06 -2.67
N PHE A 134 44.54 -20.03 -1.36
CA PHE A 134 43.23 -20.23 -0.72
C PHE A 134 42.47 -18.91 -0.62
N GLN A 135 41.29 -18.85 -1.22
CA GLN A 135 40.36 -17.74 -1.03
C GLN A 135 39.55 -17.96 0.26
N LEU A 136 39.45 -16.92 1.09
CA LEU A 136 38.75 -16.94 2.36
C LEU A 136 37.32 -16.42 2.19
N GLU A 137 36.36 -17.35 2.07
CA GLU A 137 34.94 -16.99 1.94
C GLU A 137 34.27 -16.85 3.32
N PRO A 138 33.59 -15.73 3.62
CA PRO A 138 32.96 -15.52 4.91
C PRO A 138 31.74 -16.43 5.09
N VAL A 139 31.73 -17.24 6.16
CA VAL A 139 30.66 -18.22 6.40
C VAL A 139 29.35 -17.57 6.86
N MET A 140 29.42 -16.34 7.38
CA MET A 140 28.31 -15.64 8.04
C MET A 140 28.16 -14.21 7.51
N GLY A 141 26.92 -13.72 7.39
CA GLY A 141 26.65 -12.34 6.99
C GLY A 141 27.23 -11.29 7.95
N GLY A 142 27.59 -10.11 7.41
CA GLY A 142 28.44 -9.11 8.08
C GLY A 142 28.02 -8.71 9.50
N ARG A 143 26.71 -8.54 9.78
CA ARG A 143 26.23 -8.23 11.14
C ARG A 143 26.61 -9.31 12.16
N LYS A 144 26.43 -10.58 11.79
CA LYS A 144 26.71 -11.74 12.67
C LYS A 144 28.22 -11.97 12.79
N MET A 145 29.00 -11.63 11.75
CA MET A 145 30.46 -11.59 11.82
C MET A 145 30.98 -10.46 12.73
N GLN A 146 30.35 -9.28 12.71
CA GLN A 146 30.68 -8.16 13.63
C GLN A 146 30.45 -8.54 15.09
N GLU A 147 29.34 -9.23 15.39
CA GLU A 147 29.03 -9.71 16.73
C GLU A 147 29.96 -10.85 17.18
N ALA A 148 30.29 -11.78 16.28
CA ALA A 148 31.28 -12.83 16.54
C ALA A 148 32.69 -12.26 16.80
N LEU A 149 33.12 -11.24 16.05
CA LEU A 149 34.39 -10.53 16.29
C LEU A 149 34.46 -9.90 17.68
N ARG A 150 33.36 -9.27 18.14
CA ARG A 150 33.28 -8.71 19.50
C ARG A 150 33.42 -9.81 20.54
N GLN A 151 32.65 -10.89 20.42
CA GLN A 151 32.70 -12.04 21.32
C GLN A 151 34.07 -12.71 21.35
N LEU A 152 34.73 -12.86 20.20
CA LEU A 152 36.07 -13.47 20.09
C LEU A 152 37.13 -12.59 20.76
N ARG A 153 37.16 -11.27 20.50
CA ARG A 153 38.14 -10.36 21.13
C ARG A 153 37.90 -10.23 22.64
N GLU A 154 36.64 -10.27 23.08
CA GLU A 154 36.29 -10.30 24.51
C GLU A 154 36.70 -11.62 25.18
N ALA A 155 36.38 -12.77 24.57
CA ALA A 155 36.79 -14.08 25.08
C ALA A 155 38.32 -14.25 25.09
N TRP A 156 39.04 -13.69 24.11
CA TRP A 156 40.51 -13.63 24.16
C TRP A 156 40.99 -12.84 25.36
N LYS A 157 40.42 -11.64 25.62
CA LYS A 157 40.76 -10.84 26.80
C LYS A 157 40.47 -11.58 28.12
N GLN A 158 39.50 -12.50 28.17
CA GLN A 158 39.29 -13.38 29.34
C GLN A 158 40.37 -14.48 29.41
N ALA A 159 40.65 -15.18 28.31
CA ALA A 159 41.67 -16.25 28.26
C ALA A 159 43.12 -15.75 28.44
N ASP A 160 43.37 -14.45 28.28
CA ASP A 160 44.70 -13.82 28.45
C ASP A 160 44.94 -13.26 29.87
N GLN A 161 43.98 -13.38 30.79
CA GLN A 161 44.15 -12.96 32.19
C GLN A 161 44.92 -14.03 32.99
N GLY A 162 46.04 -13.62 33.60
CA GLY A 162 46.84 -14.44 34.53
C GLY A 162 47.82 -15.44 33.90
N GLY A 163 47.58 -15.88 32.66
CA GLY A 163 48.50 -16.79 31.94
C GLY A 163 49.66 -16.08 31.25
N LEU A 164 50.85 -16.71 31.20
CA LEU A 164 51.97 -16.21 30.38
C LEU A 164 51.54 -16.02 28.91
N PRO A 165 51.86 -14.91 28.22
CA PRO A 165 51.39 -14.66 26.86
C PRO A 165 51.98 -15.61 25.81
N ASN A 166 51.13 -16.19 24.95
CA ASN A 166 51.57 -16.94 23.77
C ASN A 166 51.43 -16.09 22.49
N HIS A 167 52.52 -15.45 22.09
CA HIS A 167 52.57 -14.58 20.92
C HIS A 167 52.32 -15.29 19.57
N ALA A 168 52.55 -16.61 19.47
CA ALA A 168 52.28 -17.34 18.22
C ALA A 168 50.78 -17.53 18.01
N LEU A 169 50.06 -17.91 19.07
CA LEU A 169 48.60 -18.03 19.04
C LEU A 169 47.93 -16.67 18.83
N TRP A 170 48.41 -15.63 19.52
CA TRP A 170 47.91 -14.26 19.33
C TRP A 170 48.06 -13.79 17.89
N LYS A 171 49.20 -14.02 17.23
CA LYS A 171 49.41 -13.65 15.82
C LYS A 171 48.42 -14.35 14.87
N ARG A 172 48.14 -15.65 15.08
CA ARG A 172 47.13 -16.38 14.28
C ARG A 172 45.72 -15.83 14.51
N PHE A 173 45.36 -15.63 15.77
CA PHE A 173 44.05 -15.11 16.17
C PHE A 173 43.80 -13.71 15.60
N ASP A 174 44.76 -12.78 15.74
CA ASP A 174 44.58 -11.42 15.25
C ASP A 174 44.60 -11.36 13.72
N ALA A 175 45.39 -12.18 13.03
CA ALA A 175 45.33 -12.31 11.57
C ALA A 175 43.94 -12.75 11.08
N ALA A 176 43.34 -13.77 11.71
CA ALA A 176 41.99 -14.21 11.42
C ALA A 176 40.94 -13.12 11.71
N CYS A 177 41.05 -12.45 12.88
CA CYS A 177 40.16 -11.36 13.25
C CYS A 177 40.27 -10.13 12.33
N ASN A 178 41.47 -9.83 11.83
CA ASN A 178 41.70 -8.70 10.92
C ASN A 178 41.17 -8.99 9.51
N ASN A 179 41.21 -10.25 9.06
CA ASN A 179 40.56 -10.66 7.82
C ASN A 179 39.02 -10.59 7.94
N ALA A 180 38.45 -11.06 9.04
CA ALA A 180 37.01 -10.92 9.30
C ALA A 180 36.59 -9.44 9.45
N TYR A 181 37.45 -8.60 10.04
CA TYR A 181 37.19 -7.16 10.15
C TYR A 181 37.11 -6.48 8.76
N LYS A 182 37.95 -6.84 7.79
CA LYS A 182 37.84 -6.33 6.40
C LYS A 182 36.47 -6.64 5.78
N VAL A 183 35.95 -7.85 5.96
CA VAL A 183 34.61 -8.23 5.47
C VAL A 183 33.53 -7.39 6.14
N VAL A 184 33.57 -7.25 7.47
CA VAL A 184 32.63 -6.41 8.23
C VAL A 184 32.71 -4.94 7.77
N GLN A 185 33.91 -4.42 7.51
CA GLN A 185 34.10 -3.05 7.03
C GLN A 185 33.45 -2.84 5.66
N THR A 186 33.74 -3.70 4.67
CA THR A 186 33.09 -3.61 3.33
C THR A 186 31.57 -3.73 3.39
N TRP A 187 31.03 -4.53 4.31
CA TRP A 187 29.59 -4.65 4.55
C TRP A 187 28.99 -3.38 5.19
N LEU A 188 29.67 -2.76 6.15
CA LEU A 188 29.26 -1.48 6.75
C LEU A 188 29.29 -0.34 5.73
N ASP A 189 30.35 -0.27 4.91
CA ASP A 189 30.49 0.74 3.85
C ASP A 189 29.42 0.54 2.76
N LYS A 190 29.08 -0.71 2.42
CA LYS A 190 27.93 -1.02 1.55
C LYS A 190 26.61 -0.53 2.14
N ILE A 191 26.29 -0.83 3.39
CA ILE A 191 25.04 -0.35 4.04
C ILE A 191 24.99 1.19 4.06
N LYS A 192 26.12 1.84 4.33
CA LYS A 192 26.25 3.30 4.31
C LYS A 192 25.99 3.85 2.90
N HIS A 193 26.44 3.16 1.86
CA HIS A 193 26.17 3.53 0.47
C HIS A 193 24.69 3.34 0.12
N GLU A 194 24.10 2.17 0.36
CA GLU A 194 22.67 1.88 0.12
C GLU A 194 21.77 2.91 0.83
N ALA A 195 22.07 3.26 2.09
CA ALA A 195 21.33 4.29 2.84
C ALA A 195 21.50 5.71 2.23
N SER A 196 22.65 6.02 1.63
CA SER A 196 22.87 7.27 0.91
C SER A 196 22.14 7.31 -0.43
N GLU A 197 22.11 6.19 -1.17
CA GLU A 197 21.38 6.05 -2.43
C GLU A 197 19.87 6.17 -2.21
N HIS A 198 19.31 5.50 -1.21
CA HIS A 198 17.89 5.61 -0.87
C HIS A 198 17.50 7.04 -0.42
N ARG A 199 18.40 7.76 0.27
CA ARG A 199 18.19 9.19 0.60
C ARG A 199 18.22 10.05 -0.66
N ALA A 200 19.18 9.84 -1.56
CA ALA A 200 19.29 10.56 -2.83
C ALA A 200 18.08 10.29 -3.75
N GLN A 201 17.65 9.03 -3.88
CA GLN A 201 16.48 8.62 -4.65
C GLN A 201 15.19 9.29 -4.13
N ARG A 202 15.02 9.39 -2.81
CA ARG A 202 13.87 10.08 -2.20
C ARG A 202 13.91 11.59 -2.38
N LEU A 203 15.08 12.22 -2.34
CA LEU A 203 15.24 13.64 -2.66
C LEU A 203 14.93 13.90 -4.15
N ALA A 204 15.48 13.09 -5.07
CA ALA A 204 15.19 13.18 -6.49
C ALA A 204 13.69 13.02 -6.78
N LEU A 205 13.00 12.08 -6.11
CA LEU A 205 11.55 11.89 -6.24
C LEU A 205 10.73 13.07 -5.69
N ILE A 206 11.22 13.80 -4.68
CA ILE A 206 10.59 15.03 -4.18
C ILE A 206 10.69 16.15 -5.24
N GLU A 207 11.87 16.37 -5.83
CA GLU A 207 12.05 17.38 -6.87
C GLU A 207 11.32 17.01 -8.17
N GLU A 208 11.26 15.73 -8.53
CA GLU A 208 10.47 15.22 -9.65
C GLU A 208 8.98 15.52 -9.48
N VAL A 209 8.42 15.33 -8.27
CA VAL A 209 7.01 15.67 -7.97
C VAL A 209 6.75 17.18 -8.06
N LYS A 210 7.70 18.03 -7.64
CA LYS A 210 7.55 19.50 -7.80
C LYS A 210 7.54 19.87 -9.28
N ALA A 211 8.56 19.48 -10.03
CA ALA A 211 8.71 19.81 -11.45
C ALA A 211 7.55 19.24 -12.29
N TRP A 212 7.08 18.04 -11.97
CA TRP A 212 5.87 17.46 -12.58
C TRP A 212 4.62 18.25 -12.22
N GLY A 213 4.46 18.66 -10.96
CA GLY A 213 3.32 19.45 -10.49
C GLY A 213 3.25 20.83 -11.14
N GLU A 214 4.38 21.51 -11.29
CA GLU A 214 4.51 22.78 -12.02
C GLU A 214 4.18 22.61 -13.51
N ALA A 215 4.78 21.62 -14.18
CA ALA A 215 4.52 21.33 -15.59
C ALA A 215 3.06 20.90 -15.88
N ASN A 216 2.36 20.34 -14.90
CA ASN A 216 0.96 19.91 -15.03
C ASN A 216 -0.05 20.87 -14.36
N ALA A 217 0.38 22.04 -13.88
CA ALA A 217 -0.49 23.00 -13.18
C ALA A 217 -1.67 23.52 -14.03
N GLN A 218 -1.56 23.44 -15.37
CA GLN A 218 -2.59 23.83 -16.34
C GLN A 218 -3.21 22.62 -17.08
N ASN A 219 -2.86 21.39 -16.69
CA ASN A 219 -3.36 20.16 -17.33
C ASN A 219 -4.82 19.91 -16.90
N ASN A 220 -5.64 19.40 -17.84
CA ASN A 220 -7.06 19.11 -17.62
C ASN A 220 -7.41 17.60 -17.68
N ASP A 221 -6.46 16.70 -17.97
CA ASP A 221 -6.69 15.26 -17.75
C ASP A 221 -6.50 14.89 -16.27
N TRP A 222 -7.54 15.19 -15.49
CA TRP A 222 -7.64 14.86 -14.08
C TRP A 222 -7.55 13.33 -13.79
N ARG A 223 -7.81 12.46 -14.79
CA ARG A 223 -7.63 10.99 -14.64
C ARG A 223 -6.18 10.57 -14.85
N ALA A 224 -5.41 11.23 -15.71
CA ALA A 224 -3.95 11.09 -15.73
C ALA A 224 -3.32 11.66 -14.46
N HIS A 225 -3.74 12.86 -14.04
CA HIS A 225 -3.20 13.55 -12.86
C HIS A 225 -3.33 12.71 -11.58
N LEU A 226 -4.53 12.14 -11.33
CA LEU A 226 -4.76 11.26 -10.19
C LEU A 226 -3.91 9.96 -10.25
N ARG A 227 -3.77 9.36 -11.44
CA ARG A 227 -2.93 8.15 -11.63
C ARG A 227 -1.45 8.43 -11.36
N ALA A 228 -0.94 9.57 -11.83
CA ALA A 228 0.44 9.97 -11.58
C ALA A 228 0.70 10.21 -10.08
N LEU A 229 -0.18 10.94 -9.38
CA LEU A 229 -0.10 11.15 -7.92
C LEU A 229 -0.06 9.81 -7.15
N HIS A 230 -0.85 8.81 -7.56
CA HIS A 230 -0.79 7.47 -6.97
C HIS A 230 0.54 6.75 -7.25
N GLN A 231 1.03 6.78 -8.50
CA GLN A 231 2.32 6.18 -8.89
C GLN A 231 3.51 6.82 -8.14
N PHE A 232 3.47 8.14 -7.91
CA PHE A 232 4.42 8.83 -7.04
C PHE A 232 4.36 8.31 -5.59
N GLY A 233 3.16 8.08 -5.06
CA GLY A 233 2.95 7.41 -3.76
C GLY A 233 3.47 5.97 -3.69
N ASP A 234 3.34 5.18 -4.76
CA ASP A 234 3.91 3.84 -4.86
C ASP A 234 5.44 3.88 -4.90
N ARG A 235 6.03 4.74 -5.75
CA ARG A 235 7.48 4.94 -5.85
C ARG A 235 8.07 5.41 -4.52
N TRP A 236 7.39 6.29 -3.79
CA TRP A 236 7.83 6.73 -2.45
C TRP A 236 7.78 5.59 -1.41
N ARG A 237 6.79 4.69 -1.47
CA ARG A 237 6.78 3.50 -0.59
C ARG A 237 7.93 2.54 -0.94
N ASN A 238 8.25 2.40 -2.23
CA ASN A 238 9.21 1.42 -2.73
C ASN A 238 10.68 1.91 -2.77
N ALA A 239 10.96 3.19 -2.51
CA ALA A 239 12.29 3.81 -2.55
C ALA A 239 13.20 3.45 -1.34
N GLY A 240 13.34 2.16 -1.04
CA GLY A 240 14.27 1.62 -0.03
C GLY A 240 14.00 2.03 1.43
N HIS A 241 14.84 1.54 2.33
CA HIS A 241 14.76 1.82 3.77
C HIS A 241 15.74 2.93 4.19
N LEU A 242 15.31 3.84 5.05
CA LEU A 242 16.13 4.91 5.63
C LEU A 242 16.07 4.83 7.15
N SER A 243 17.15 5.27 7.81
CA SER A 243 17.14 5.58 9.24
C SER A 243 15.99 6.53 9.59
N GLU A 244 15.35 6.32 10.74
CA GLU A 244 14.18 7.08 11.22
C GLU A 244 14.37 8.60 11.14
N LYS A 245 15.51 9.14 11.59
CA LYS A 245 15.84 10.57 11.48
C LYS A 245 15.78 11.08 10.04
N ALA A 246 16.42 10.39 9.11
CA ALA A 246 16.43 10.76 7.69
C ALA A 246 15.04 10.64 7.05
N PHE A 247 14.20 9.71 7.51
CA PHE A 247 12.80 9.64 7.08
C PHE A 247 11.98 10.81 7.63
N ALA A 248 12.14 11.16 8.91
CA ALA A 248 11.45 12.27 9.55
C ALA A 248 11.81 13.63 8.93
N GLU A 249 13.05 13.82 8.46
CA GLU A 249 13.47 15.00 7.68
C GLU A 249 12.78 15.09 6.32
N LEU A 250 12.65 13.98 5.59
CA LEU A 250 12.14 13.98 4.21
C LEU A 250 10.61 13.83 4.11
N GLN A 251 9.95 13.22 5.09
CA GLN A 251 8.49 13.02 5.07
C GLN A 251 7.66 14.32 4.99
N PRO A 252 7.98 15.43 5.69
CA PRO A 252 7.23 16.68 5.52
C PRO A 252 7.45 17.31 4.13
N LEU A 253 8.68 17.28 3.61
CA LEU A 253 9.01 17.77 2.26
C LEU A 253 8.25 16.99 1.18
N TRP A 254 8.16 15.66 1.32
CA TRP A 254 7.34 14.79 0.48
C TRP A 254 5.86 15.17 0.51
N LYS A 255 5.29 15.31 1.72
CA LYS A 255 3.87 15.70 1.89
C LYS A 255 3.60 17.07 1.26
N GLN A 256 4.50 18.03 1.42
CA GLN A 256 4.37 19.38 0.87
C GLN A 256 4.41 19.37 -0.68
N ALA A 257 5.38 18.66 -1.28
CA ALA A 257 5.49 18.53 -2.72
C ALA A 257 4.26 17.83 -3.34
N LEU A 258 3.82 16.72 -2.75
CA LEU A 258 2.66 15.96 -3.24
C LEU A 258 1.34 16.75 -3.08
N HIS A 259 1.17 17.50 -1.99
CA HIS A 259 0.02 18.40 -1.81
C HIS A 259 0.04 19.56 -2.81
N ALA A 260 1.19 20.19 -3.06
CA ALA A 260 1.32 21.24 -4.06
C ALA A 260 0.96 20.72 -5.47
N ALA A 261 1.46 19.53 -5.85
CA ALA A 261 1.13 18.88 -7.11
C ALA A 261 -0.34 18.42 -7.21
N ALA A 262 -1.01 18.15 -6.07
CA ALA A 262 -2.43 17.80 -6.03
C ALA A 262 -3.38 19.01 -6.03
N ALA A 263 -2.91 20.21 -5.64
CA ALA A 263 -3.75 21.39 -5.45
C ALA A 263 -4.60 21.79 -6.68
N PRO A 264 -4.13 21.70 -7.95
CA PRO A 264 -4.97 21.98 -9.12
C PRO A 264 -6.17 21.02 -9.25
N LEU A 265 -5.94 19.72 -9.00
CA LEU A 265 -6.98 18.69 -9.02
C LEU A 265 -8.00 18.91 -7.89
N GLU A 266 -7.54 19.23 -6.68
CA GLU A 266 -8.43 19.57 -5.59
C GLU A 266 -9.27 20.83 -5.88
N ALA A 267 -8.68 21.85 -6.51
CA ALA A 267 -9.39 23.05 -6.92
C ALA A 267 -10.46 22.74 -7.98
N ALA A 268 -10.14 21.91 -8.97
CA ALA A 268 -11.09 21.43 -9.97
C ALA A 268 -12.25 20.63 -9.35
N GLN A 269 -11.96 19.75 -8.37
CA GLN A 269 -12.97 18.99 -7.62
C GLN A 269 -13.89 19.89 -6.77
N LYS A 270 -13.32 20.89 -6.08
CA LYS A 270 -14.08 21.89 -5.31
C LYS A 270 -15.00 22.70 -6.24
N ALA A 271 -14.46 23.18 -7.37
CA ALA A 271 -15.24 23.92 -8.37
C ALA A 271 -16.32 23.06 -9.04
N SER A 272 -16.04 21.79 -9.36
CA SER A 272 -17.03 20.83 -9.89
C SER A 272 -18.15 20.58 -8.89
N THR A 273 -17.84 20.46 -7.60
CA THR A 273 -18.85 20.30 -6.54
C THR A 273 -19.80 21.49 -6.50
N VAL A 274 -19.29 22.72 -6.60
CA VAL A 274 -20.11 23.94 -6.66
C VAL A 274 -20.95 24.00 -7.93
N ARG A 275 -20.40 23.66 -9.12
CA ARG A 275 -21.18 23.60 -10.37
C ARG A 275 -22.29 22.55 -10.32
N ARG A 276 -22.01 21.35 -9.80
CA ARG A 276 -23.05 20.30 -9.59
C ARG A 276 -24.11 20.75 -8.59
N GLN A 277 -23.77 21.52 -7.55
CA GLN A 277 -24.74 22.13 -6.64
C GLN A 277 -25.62 23.19 -7.31
N ALA A 278 -25.07 24.03 -8.18
CA ALA A 278 -25.86 24.97 -8.98
C ALA A 278 -26.85 24.23 -9.91
N LEU A 279 -26.40 23.17 -10.60
CA LEU A 279 -27.27 22.33 -11.43
C LEU A 279 -28.40 21.64 -10.63
N ILE A 280 -28.18 21.31 -9.35
CA ILE A 280 -29.25 20.82 -8.45
C ILE A 280 -30.27 21.93 -8.17
N ALA A 281 -29.83 23.15 -7.84
CA ALA A 281 -30.73 24.29 -7.61
C ALA A 281 -31.53 24.68 -8.87
N GLU A 282 -30.93 24.60 -10.06
CA GLU A 282 -31.64 24.76 -11.34
C GLU A 282 -32.65 23.63 -11.58
N ALA A 283 -32.32 22.39 -11.22
CA ALA A 283 -33.25 21.26 -11.30
C ALA A 283 -34.44 21.42 -10.33
N GLU A 284 -34.21 21.94 -9.12
CA GLU A 284 -35.26 22.30 -8.15
C GLU A 284 -36.17 23.41 -8.70
N GLN A 285 -35.62 24.47 -9.29
CA GLN A 285 -36.40 25.55 -9.91
C GLN A 285 -37.22 25.06 -11.11
N LEU A 286 -36.64 24.27 -12.02
CA LEU A 286 -37.37 23.67 -13.15
C LEU A 286 -38.41 22.64 -12.68
N GLY A 287 -38.17 21.95 -11.57
CA GLY A 287 -39.09 21.00 -10.96
C GLY A 287 -40.21 21.65 -10.14
N ALA A 288 -40.03 22.90 -9.69
CA ALA A 288 -41.05 23.70 -9.03
C ALA A 288 -41.93 24.50 -10.02
N ALA A 289 -41.47 24.72 -11.25
CA ALA A 289 -42.19 25.48 -12.27
C ALA A 289 -43.54 24.82 -12.65
N PRO A 290 -44.63 25.61 -12.82
CA PRO A 290 -45.95 25.06 -13.14
C PRO A 290 -46.04 24.45 -14.54
N VAL A 291 -45.14 24.83 -15.46
CA VAL A 291 -45.06 24.28 -16.82
C VAL A 291 -43.66 23.71 -17.05
N LEU A 292 -43.56 22.37 -17.02
CA LEU A 292 -42.29 21.66 -17.20
C LEU A 292 -41.75 21.79 -18.64
N ARG A 293 -40.75 22.67 -18.81
CA ARG A 293 -40.01 22.91 -20.06
C ARG A 293 -39.03 21.77 -20.34
N VAL A 294 -39.50 20.76 -21.09
CA VAL A 294 -38.76 19.51 -21.36
C VAL A 294 -37.37 19.76 -21.96
N ASP A 295 -37.21 20.73 -22.85
CA ASP A 295 -35.93 20.98 -23.53
C ASP A 295 -34.90 21.69 -22.62
N ALA A 296 -35.36 22.49 -21.66
CA ALA A 296 -34.49 23.00 -20.59
C ALA A 296 -33.99 21.85 -19.69
N VAL A 297 -34.85 20.87 -19.38
CA VAL A 297 -34.45 19.66 -18.63
C VAL A 297 -33.45 18.82 -19.42
N LYS A 298 -33.62 18.65 -20.73
CA LYS A 298 -32.63 17.98 -21.59
C LYS A 298 -31.27 18.71 -21.57
N ALA A 299 -31.28 20.03 -21.72
CA ALA A 299 -30.05 20.83 -21.67
C ALA A 299 -29.34 20.69 -20.32
N LEU A 300 -30.07 20.78 -19.21
CA LEU A 300 -29.53 20.60 -17.86
C LEU A 300 -28.94 19.20 -17.65
N GLN A 301 -29.60 18.15 -18.16
CA GLN A 301 -29.08 16.78 -18.13
C GLN A 301 -27.80 16.59 -18.96
N GLN A 302 -27.65 17.28 -20.10
CA GLN A 302 -26.41 17.27 -20.88
C GLN A 302 -25.28 17.99 -20.13
N THR A 303 -25.53 19.20 -19.59
CA THR A 303 -24.57 19.94 -18.77
C THR A 303 -24.10 19.11 -17.57
N TRP A 304 -25.02 18.41 -16.88
CA TRP A 304 -24.70 17.46 -15.82
C TRP A 304 -23.78 16.33 -16.30
N GLN A 305 -24.06 15.71 -17.45
CA GLN A 305 -23.22 14.64 -17.98
C GLN A 305 -21.80 15.12 -18.33
N THR A 306 -21.65 16.32 -18.90
CA THR A 306 -20.33 16.93 -19.17
C THR A 306 -19.56 17.23 -17.88
N GLU A 307 -20.22 17.79 -16.87
CA GLU A 307 -19.62 18.09 -15.56
C GLU A 307 -19.26 16.83 -14.77
N ALA A 308 -20.06 15.75 -14.90
CA ALA A 308 -19.78 14.45 -14.30
C ALA A 308 -18.60 13.72 -14.98
N GLN A 309 -18.48 13.83 -16.30
CA GLN A 309 -17.41 13.13 -17.03
C GLN A 309 -16.05 13.81 -16.91
N SER A 310 -16.00 15.14 -16.84
CA SER A 310 -14.75 15.92 -16.83
C SER A 310 -13.91 15.75 -15.55
N VAL A 311 -14.49 15.97 -14.37
CA VAL A 311 -13.77 15.95 -13.09
C VAL A 311 -14.07 14.67 -12.28
N PRO A 312 -13.10 13.78 -12.06
CA PRO A 312 -13.27 12.59 -11.22
C PRO A 312 -13.53 12.96 -9.75
N MET A 313 -14.57 12.39 -9.16
CA MET A 313 -14.98 12.58 -7.76
C MET A 313 -15.19 11.22 -7.06
N ASP A 314 -15.36 11.24 -5.75
CA ASP A 314 -15.75 10.03 -5.00
C ASP A 314 -17.16 9.57 -5.40
N ARG A 315 -17.26 8.32 -5.86
CA ARG A 315 -18.51 7.70 -6.36
C ARG A 315 -19.70 7.85 -5.41
N ARG A 316 -19.51 7.81 -4.09
CA ARG A 316 -20.59 7.98 -3.10
C ARG A 316 -21.08 9.43 -3.05
N ILE A 317 -20.18 10.39 -3.22
CA ILE A 317 -20.54 11.82 -3.34
C ILE A 317 -21.27 12.04 -4.65
N GLU A 318 -20.78 11.48 -5.77
CA GLU A 318 -21.45 11.57 -7.08
C GLU A 318 -22.87 11.00 -7.05
N GLN A 319 -23.05 9.81 -6.46
CA GLN A 319 -24.37 9.18 -6.29
C GLN A 319 -25.34 10.07 -5.51
N LYS A 320 -24.92 10.60 -4.35
CA LYS A 320 -25.75 11.50 -3.53
C LYS A 320 -26.15 12.77 -4.30
N MET A 321 -25.22 13.37 -5.04
CA MET A 321 -25.48 14.58 -5.81
C MET A 321 -26.39 14.29 -7.02
N TRP A 322 -26.25 13.13 -7.67
CA TRP A 322 -27.14 12.69 -8.75
C TRP A 322 -28.57 12.41 -8.26
N GLU A 323 -28.72 11.76 -7.11
CA GLU A 323 -30.03 11.56 -6.47
C GLU A 323 -30.72 12.89 -6.15
N ALA A 324 -29.98 13.85 -5.60
CA ALA A 324 -30.47 15.21 -5.32
C ALA A 324 -30.86 15.95 -6.62
N PHE A 325 -30.05 15.88 -7.67
CA PHE A 325 -30.33 16.48 -8.98
C PHE A 325 -31.57 15.90 -9.65
N ARG A 326 -31.71 14.56 -9.58
CA ARG A 326 -32.74 13.84 -10.31
C ARG A 326 -34.11 13.95 -9.63
N LYS A 327 -34.17 13.93 -8.29
CA LYS A 327 -35.41 13.95 -7.51
C LYS A 327 -36.44 15.02 -7.94
N PRO A 328 -36.13 16.34 -8.01
CA PRO A 328 -37.11 17.36 -8.36
C PRO A 328 -37.63 17.22 -9.80
N LEU A 329 -36.80 16.68 -10.70
CA LEU A 329 -37.18 16.43 -12.09
C LEU A 329 -38.13 15.23 -12.20
N ASP A 330 -37.80 14.11 -11.56
CA ASP A 330 -38.68 12.93 -11.50
C ASP A 330 -40.04 13.31 -10.88
N GLU A 331 -40.05 14.05 -9.76
CA GLU A 331 -41.29 14.54 -9.15
C GLU A 331 -42.12 15.42 -10.11
N ALA A 332 -41.49 16.33 -10.86
CA ALA A 332 -42.20 17.17 -11.81
C ALA A 332 -42.77 16.38 -13.00
N PHE A 333 -42.06 15.34 -13.47
CA PHE A 333 -42.59 14.40 -14.47
C PHE A 333 -43.76 13.56 -13.91
N SER A 334 -43.69 13.12 -12.64
CA SER A 334 -44.81 12.46 -11.96
C SER A 334 -46.01 13.39 -11.86
N ARG A 335 -45.85 14.62 -11.35
CA ARG A 335 -46.92 15.63 -11.27
C ARG A 335 -47.55 15.87 -12.64
N LYS A 336 -46.76 16.09 -13.70
CA LYS A 336 -47.26 16.28 -15.08
C LYS A 336 -48.02 15.06 -15.62
N THR A 337 -47.56 13.85 -15.29
CA THR A 337 -48.24 12.60 -15.67
C THR A 337 -49.58 12.50 -14.96
N SER A 338 -49.60 12.65 -13.63
CA SER A 338 -50.83 12.61 -12.84
C SER A 338 -51.82 13.72 -13.20
N SER A 339 -51.38 14.94 -13.50
CA SER A 339 -52.28 16.00 -14.01
C SER A 339 -52.90 15.63 -15.36
N ARG A 340 -52.15 14.98 -16.26
CA ARG A 340 -52.69 14.49 -17.53
C ARG A 340 -53.67 13.33 -17.32
N GLU A 341 -53.36 12.42 -16.41
CA GLU A 341 -54.25 11.33 -16.02
C GLU A 341 -55.56 11.88 -15.44
N HIS A 342 -55.50 12.81 -14.47
CA HIS A 342 -56.66 13.47 -13.89
C HIS A 342 -57.48 14.26 -14.92
N ALA A 343 -56.85 14.87 -15.92
CA ALA A 343 -57.57 15.53 -17.02
C ALA A 343 -58.26 14.51 -17.95
N SER A 344 -57.70 13.31 -18.13
CA SER A 344 -58.30 12.23 -18.95
C SER A 344 -59.30 11.36 -18.19
N SER A 345 -59.19 11.28 -16.87
CA SER A 345 -60.12 10.60 -15.95
C SER A 345 -61.06 11.57 -15.25
N ALA A 346 -61.06 12.85 -15.66
CA ALA A 346 -62.08 13.80 -15.27
C ALA A 346 -63.44 13.19 -15.64
N PRO A 347 -64.44 13.27 -14.76
CA PRO A 347 -65.74 12.70 -15.07
C PRO A 347 -66.28 13.37 -16.32
N LEU A 348 -66.46 12.57 -17.39
CA LEU A 348 -67.35 12.86 -18.52
C LEU A 348 -68.58 13.62 -18.00
N SER A 349 -68.94 14.72 -18.66
CA SER A 349 -70.01 15.62 -18.20
C SER A 349 -71.27 14.83 -17.90
N ALA A 350 -72.12 15.34 -17.01
CA ALA A 350 -73.45 14.75 -16.78
C ALA A 350 -74.20 14.57 -18.11
N HIS A 351 -74.02 15.51 -19.03
CA HIS A 351 -74.47 15.42 -20.42
C HIS A 351 -73.81 14.27 -21.21
N ASP A 352 -72.47 14.22 -21.28
CA ASP A 352 -71.74 13.19 -22.03
C ASP A 352 -72.09 11.77 -21.55
N ARG A 353 -72.32 11.61 -20.23
CA ARG A 353 -72.79 10.36 -19.62
C ARG A 353 -74.19 10.00 -20.11
N LEU A 354 -75.15 10.93 -20.06
CA LEU A 354 -76.51 10.70 -20.56
C LEU A 354 -76.53 10.35 -22.06
N VAL A 355 -75.70 11.00 -22.89
CA VAL A 355 -75.56 10.68 -24.32
C VAL A 355 -74.94 9.30 -24.53
N LEU A 356 -73.90 8.95 -23.76
CA LEU A 356 -73.29 7.61 -23.82
C LEU A 356 -74.27 6.52 -23.38
N ASP A 357 -74.99 6.72 -22.27
CA ASP A 357 -75.98 5.77 -21.75
C ASP A 357 -77.16 5.60 -22.71
N ALA A 358 -77.67 6.69 -23.31
CA ALA A 358 -78.69 6.63 -24.37
C ALA A 358 -78.17 5.91 -25.62
N SER A 359 -76.92 6.14 -26.03
CA SER A 359 -76.31 5.45 -27.17
C SER A 359 -76.12 3.94 -26.91
N ASN A 360 -75.79 3.56 -25.67
CA ASN A 360 -75.70 2.16 -25.23
C ASN A 360 -77.09 1.51 -25.16
N ALA A 361 -78.11 2.23 -24.69
CA ALA A 361 -79.50 1.77 -24.70
C ALA A 361 -80.01 1.54 -26.13
N LEU A 362 -79.71 2.45 -27.06
CA LEU A 362 -80.04 2.27 -28.49
C LEU A 362 -79.29 1.09 -29.12
N LYS A 363 -78.01 0.89 -28.78
CA LYS A 363 -77.22 -0.27 -29.22
C LYS A 363 -77.80 -1.59 -28.69
N ALA A 364 -78.23 -1.63 -27.43
CA ALA A 364 -78.90 -2.79 -26.85
C ALA A 364 -80.29 -3.04 -27.46
N ALA A 365 -81.07 -1.98 -27.72
CA ALA A 365 -82.35 -2.08 -28.41
C ALA A 365 -82.19 -2.64 -29.83
N ASN A 366 -81.24 -2.12 -30.60
CA ASN A 366 -80.89 -2.63 -31.94
C ASN A 366 -80.47 -4.11 -31.91
N ALA A 367 -79.66 -4.52 -30.92
CA ALA A 367 -79.26 -5.92 -30.75
C ALA A 367 -80.44 -6.84 -30.36
N SER A 368 -81.51 -6.31 -29.76
CA SER A 368 -82.71 -7.07 -29.39
C SER A 368 -83.71 -7.28 -30.54
N GLY A 369 -83.56 -6.55 -31.65
CA GLY A 369 -84.50 -6.59 -32.79
C GLY A 369 -85.90 -6.01 -32.53
N ASP A 370 -86.18 -5.53 -31.32
CA ASP A 370 -87.48 -5.00 -30.93
C ASP A 370 -87.68 -3.57 -31.46
N VAL A 371 -88.50 -3.45 -32.51
CA VAL A 371 -88.83 -2.21 -33.21
C VAL A 371 -89.39 -1.12 -32.28
N GLN A 372 -90.09 -1.48 -31.19
CA GLN A 372 -90.62 -0.48 -30.25
C GLN A 372 -89.55 -0.02 -29.27
N LYS A 373 -88.70 -0.93 -28.75
CA LYS A 373 -87.53 -0.54 -27.93
C LYS A 373 -86.56 0.34 -28.72
N ILE A 374 -86.35 0.06 -30.01
CA ILE A 374 -85.50 0.86 -30.89
C ILE A 374 -86.07 2.29 -31.01
N LYS A 375 -87.37 2.44 -31.28
CA LYS A 375 -88.02 3.77 -31.35
C LYS A 375 -87.92 4.56 -30.04
N VAL A 376 -88.14 3.90 -28.89
CA VAL A 376 -88.03 4.55 -27.57
C VAL A 376 -86.58 4.96 -27.28
N ALA A 377 -85.60 4.12 -27.59
CA ALA A 377 -84.19 4.44 -27.38
C ALA A 377 -83.68 5.52 -28.37
N MET A 378 -84.20 5.57 -29.59
CA MET A 378 -83.96 6.68 -30.52
C MET A 378 -84.52 7.99 -29.96
N ALA A 379 -85.77 7.99 -29.46
CA ALA A 379 -86.38 9.18 -28.88
C ALA A 379 -85.60 9.70 -27.65
N ALA A 380 -85.14 8.80 -26.77
CA ALA A 380 -84.33 9.17 -25.61
C ALA A 380 -82.94 9.74 -26.00
N LEU A 381 -82.31 9.22 -27.05
CA LEU A 381 -81.06 9.77 -27.58
C LEU A 381 -81.28 11.16 -28.24
N ASP A 382 -82.36 11.29 -29.01
CA ASP A 382 -82.82 12.56 -29.58
C ASP A 382 -83.10 13.62 -28.50
N GLU A 383 -83.71 13.23 -27.39
CA GLU A 383 -84.02 14.09 -26.25
C GLU A 383 -82.74 14.51 -25.52
N ALA A 384 -81.81 13.60 -25.27
CA ALA A 384 -80.49 13.92 -24.71
C ALA A 384 -79.73 14.94 -25.60
N ILE A 385 -79.72 14.75 -26.91
CA ILE A 385 -79.08 15.66 -27.87
C ILE A 385 -79.80 17.03 -27.92
N LYS A 386 -81.13 17.06 -27.86
CA LYS A 386 -81.91 18.32 -27.82
C LYS A 386 -81.72 19.07 -26.50
N GLY A 387 -81.53 18.36 -25.39
CA GLY A 387 -81.14 18.92 -24.10
C GLY A 387 -79.83 19.71 -24.19
N GLN A 388 -78.85 19.24 -24.98
CA GLN A 388 -77.61 19.99 -25.24
C GLN A 388 -77.87 21.35 -25.89
N ALA A 389 -78.68 21.37 -26.95
CA ALA A 389 -79.00 22.60 -27.67
C ALA A 389 -79.77 23.62 -26.80
N GLN A 390 -80.62 23.13 -25.89
CA GLN A 390 -81.35 23.97 -24.94
C GLN A 390 -80.45 24.46 -23.79
N ALA A 391 -79.53 23.63 -23.28
CA ALA A 391 -78.57 24.01 -22.25
C ALA A 391 -77.59 25.08 -22.76
N VAL A 392 -77.03 24.91 -23.96
CA VAL A 392 -76.14 25.90 -24.58
C VAL A 392 -76.87 27.22 -24.88
N ALA A 393 -78.16 27.16 -25.26
CA ALA A 393 -78.99 28.36 -25.40
C ALA A 393 -79.31 29.03 -24.04
N ALA A 394 -79.43 28.25 -22.98
CA ALA A 394 -79.62 28.75 -21.61
C ALA A 394 -78.35 29.44 -21.08
N GLU A 395 -77.17 28.83 -21.23
CA GLU A 395 -75.90 29.44 -20.83
C GLU A 395 -75.64 30.76 -21.58
N ALA A 396 -75.90 30.80 -22.89
CA ALA A 396 -75.82 32.01 -23.70
C ALA A 396 -76.79 33.12 -23.25
N THR A 397 -77.97 32.78 -22.71
CA THR A 397 -78.91 33.77 -22.19
C THR A 397 -78.60 34.20 -20.75
N SER A 398 -77.95 33.36 -19.94
CA SER A 398 -77.43 33.79 -18.62
C SER A 398 -76.22 34.72 -18.73
N ASP A 399 -75.27 34.48 -19.65
CA ASP A 399 -74.14 35.41 -19.90
C ASP A 399 -74.63 36.80 -20.37
N THR A 400 -75.73 36.83 -21.13
CA THR A 400 -76.38 38.09 -21.54
C THR A 400 -77.05 38.82 -20.35
N SER A 401 -77.32 38.12 -19.24
CA SER A 401 -78.10 38.64 -18.10
C SER A 401 -77.24 39.28 -17.00
N GLU A 402 -76.04 38.76 -16.69
CA GLU A 402 -75.15 39.39 -15.69
C GLU A 402 -74.37 40.61 -16.23
N ALA A 403 -74.28 40.79 -17.56
CA ALA A 403 -73.61 41.93 -18.18
C ALA A 403 -74.31 43.29 -17.96
N SER A 404 -75.58 43.31 -17.55
CA SER A 404 -76.44 44.50 -17.54
C SER A 404 -76.54 45.21 -16.17
N ALA A 405 -75.54 45.07 -15.30
CA ALA A 405 -75.59 45.55 -13.91
C ALA A 405 -74.31 46.25 -13.40
N LYS A 406 -73.52 46.93 -14.25
CA LYS A 406 -72.43 47.84 -13.81
C LYS A 406 -71.95 48.88 -14.84
N THR A 407 -72.83 49.84 -15.14
CA THR A 407 -72.48 51.18 -15.66
C THR A 407 -72.90 52.22 -14.59
N SER A 408 -72.18 53.29 -14.25
CA SER A 408 -70.96 53.92 -14.82
C SER A 408 -70.01 54.36 -13.68
N THR A 409 -68.75 54.78 -13.92
CA THR A 409 -68.30 56.20 -14.03
C THR A 409 -66.84 56.23 -13.53
N GLU A 410 -65.82 56.89 -14.11
CA GLU A 410 -65.67 57.67 -15.36
C GLU A 410 -64.21 57.63 -15.91
N ALA A 411 -63.95 58.39 -16.99
CA ALA A 411 -62.69 58.55 -17.75
C ALA A 411 -61.48 59.11 -16.95
N SER A 412 -60.24 59.27 -17.46
CA SER A 412 -59.65 59.18 -18.83
C SER A 412 -58.18 58.66 -18.71
N ASP A 413 -57.32 58.46 -19.72
CA ASP A 413 -57.29 59.03 -21.08
C ASP A 413 -56.57 58.17 -22.16
N GLN A 414 -56.58 58.69 -23.39
CA GLN A 414 -56.07 58.20 -24.69
C GLN A 414 -54.55 57.84 -24.68
N THR A 415 -53.92 57.15 -25.64
CA THR A 415 -54.10 56.93 -27.11
C THR A 415 -53.63 55.49 -27.48
N ALA A 416 -54.18 54.74 -28.45
CA ALA A 416 -54.25 54.91 -29.91
C ALA A 416 -52.87 54.77 -30.64
N THR A 417 -52.69 54.02 -31.74
CA THR A 417 -53.58 53.14 -32.54
C THR A 417 -52.78 52.17 -33.45
N ASP A 418 -53.45 51.11 -33.94
CA ASP A 418 -53.31 50.34 -35.21
C ASP A 418 -51.93 49.99 -35.85
N ALA A 419 -51.66 48.82 -36.46
CA ALA A 419 -52.41 47.71 -37.09
C ALA A 419 -52.39 47.69 -38.65
N GLU A 420 -52.86 46.56 -39.23
CA GLU A 420 -52.73 46.09 -40.62
C GLU A 420 -51.30 45.72 -41.10
N GLY A 421 -51.09 44.68 -41.93
CA GLY A 421 -52.02 43.62 -42.41
C GLY A 421 -51.47 42.85 -43.63
N ALA A 422 -52.13 41.73 -44.00
CA ALA A 422 -52.16 41.11 -45.35
C ALA A 422 -50.85 40.50 -45.96
N VAL A 423 -50.81 39.41 -46.75
CA VAL A 423 -51.69 38.21 -46.98
C VAL A 423 -50.81 37.02 -47.46
N SER A 424 -51.27 35.76 -47.24
CA SER A 424 -51.06 34.51 -48.06
C SER A 424 -49.61 34.06 -48.43
N VAL A 425 -49.30 32.85 -48.93
CA VAL A 425 -50.03 31.73 -49.59
C VAL A 425 -49.52 30.35 -49.06
N ALA A 426 -50.35 29.30 -49.18
CA ALA A 426 -50.00 27.87 -49.03
C ALA A 426 -50.94 27.02 -49.95
N PRO A 427 -50.88 25.67 -50.04
CA PRO A 427 -49.85 24.68 -49.64
C PRO A 427 -49.44 23.72 -50.82
N GLU A 428 -48.66 22.65 -50.57
CA GLU A 428 -49.00 21.26 -51.04
C GLU A 428 -48.02 20.14 -50.59
N ALA A 429 -48.49 18.88 -50.66
CA ALA A 429 -47.73 17.61 -50.56
C ALA A 429 -48.62 16.44 -51.09
N PRO A 430 -48.08 15.31 -51.62
CA PRO A 430 -47.91 14.11 -50.78
C PRO A 430 -46.77 13.12 -51.22
N LYS A 431 -46.81 11.86 -50.71
CA LYS A 431 -45.86 10.72 -50.88
C LYS A 431 -46.58 9.50 -51.53
N PRO A 432 -45.96 8.31 -51.81
CA PRO A 432 -45.50 7.30 -50.82
C PRO A 432 -43.99 6.91 -51.01
N VAL A 433 -43.37 5.72 -50.90
CA VAL A 433 -43.71 4.26 -50.66
C VAL A 433 -42.55 3.55 -49.87
N ARG A 434 -42.48 2.20 -49.84
CA ARG A 434 -41.43 1.32 -49.20
C ARG A 434 -41.32 -0.04 -49.94
N PRO A 435 -40.28 -0.88 -49.69
CA PRO A 435 -40.31 -1.96 -48.67
C PRO A 435 -39.01 -2.02 -47.80
N LEU A 436 -38.93 -2.57 -46.57
CA LEU A 436 -39.38 -3.83 -45.92
C LEU A 436 -38.51 -5.08 -46.16
N VAL A 437 -37.77 -5.49 -45.12
CA VAL A 437 -37.25 -6.85 -44.83
C VAL A 437 -37.48 -7.11 -43.34
N ALA A 438 -37.77 -8.35 -42.92
CA ALA A 438 -38.19 -8.66 -41.55
C ALA A 438 -37.69 -10.02 -41.03
N MET A 439 -37.36 -10.11 -39.74
CA MET A 439 -37.35 -11.32 -38.90
C MET A 439 -37.07 -10.95 -37.41
N ARG A 440 -37.56 -11.66 -36.37
CA ARG A 440 -38.86 -12.34 -36.13
C ARG A 440 -38.97 -12.70 -34.63
N GLY A 441 -39.97 -12.16 -33.92
CA GLY A 441 -40.34 -12.54 -32.53
C GLY A 441 -39.37 -12.05 -31.43
N ASP A 442 -39.74 -12.05 -30.14
CA ASP A 442 -41.08 -12.21 -29.55
C ASP A 442 -41.11 -11.58 -28.12
N ASP A 443 -42.30 -11.34 -27.55
CA ASP A 443 -42.49 -11.00 -26.13
C ASP A 443 -42.20 -12.26 -25.25
N ARG A 444 -41.47 -12.23 -24.13
CA ARG A 444 -41.89 -11.81 -22.75
C ARG A 444 -43.02 -12.69 -22.15
N PRO A 445 -43.09 -12.99 -20.82
CA PRO A 445 -42.15 -12.81 -19.69
C PRO A 445 -41.91 -14.08 -18.81
N GLY A 446 -40.95 -14.01 -17.88
CA GLY A 446 -41.21 -14.33 -16.45
C GLY A 446 -40.92 -15.72 -15.84
N GLN A 447 -40.37 -15.67 -14.61
CA GLN A 447 -40.42 -16.66 -13.51
C GLN A 447 -39.73 -18.06 -13.62
N LYS A 448 -38.67 -18.20 -12.79
CA LYS A 448 -38.22 -19.38 -12.00
C LYS A 448 -38.19 -20.79 -12.63
N LYS A 449 -37.01 -21.42 -12.54
CA LYS A 449 -36.82 -22.65 -11.72
C LYS A 449 -35.37 -22.89 -11.31
N SER A 450 -35.21 -23.67 -10.24
CA SER A 450 -33.93 -24.00 -9.58
C SER A 450 -33.49 -25.43 -9.89
N VAL A 451 -32.19 -25.67 -10.04
CA VAL A 451 -31.53 -27.00 -10.02
C VAL A 451 -30.23 -26.87 -9.18
N PRO A 452 -29.86 -27.85 -8.34
CA PRO A 452 -28.88 -27.65 -7.26
C PRO A 452 -27.45 -28.14 -7.60
N ALA A 453 -26.49 -27.77 -6.74
CA ALA A 453 -25.18 -28.42 -6.66
C ALA A 453 -25.25 -29.68 -5.75
N PRO A 454 -24.54 -30.78 -6.07
CA PRO A 454 -24.67 -32.06 -5.38
C PRO A 454 -23.89 -32.16 -4.05
N THR A 455 -24.25 -33.15 -3.24
CA THR A 455 -23.74 -33.39 -1.88
C THR A 455 -22.56 -34.38 -1.83
N GLY A 456 -21.54 -34.06 -1.03
CA GLY A 456 -20.60 -35.01 -0.45
C GLY A 456 -20.96 -35.32 1.02
N ARG A 457 -20.72 -36.55 1.48
CA ARG A 457 -21.14 -37.04 2.83
C ARG A 457 -20.07 -38.02 3.42
N PRO A 458 -20.21 -38.61 4.63
CA PRO A 458 -19.55 -38.10 5.84
C PRO A 458 -18.69 -39.12 6.61
N GLY A 459 -17.98 -38.64 7.64
CA GLY A 459 -17.30 -39.46 8.68
C GLY A 459 -15.92 -38.88 9.01
N ASP A 460 -15.46 -38.81 10.26
CA ASP A 460 -15.90 -39.48 11.48
C ASP A 460 -15.91 -38.53 12.73
N ARG A 461 -16.29 -39.02 13.91
CA ARG A 461 -16.33 -38.28 15.18
C ARG A 461 -15.16 -38.64 16.10
N ARG A 462 -14.66 -37.66 16.88
CA ARG A 462 -14.36 -37.89 18.29
C ARG A 462 -14.43 -36.62 19.16
N ASP A 463 -14.73 -36.84 20.43
CA ASP A 463 -15.22 -35.84 21.39
C ASP A 463 -14.11 -35.06 22.12
N GLY A 464 -14.44 -33.83 22.55
CA GLY A 464 -13.61 -33.01 23.44
C GLY A 464 -14.49 -32.00 24.18
N LYS A 465 -14.79 -32.27 25.45
CA LYS A 465 -15.86 -31.60 26.24
C LYS A 465 -15.28 -30.73 27.37
N GLY A 466 -15.66 -29.45 27.43
CA GLY A 466 -15.38 -28.58 28.59
C GLY A 466 -15.71 -27.10 28.34
N GLY A 467 -16.55 -26.51 29.19
CA GLY A 467 -16.79 -25.06 29.30
C GLY A 467 -16.39 -24.54 30.69
N PRO A 468 -16.91 -23.39 31.20
CA PRO A 468 -18.04 -22.60 30.70
C PRO A 468 -17.74 -21.09 30.50
N ARG A 469 -18.80 -20.30 30.26
CA ARG A 469 -18.80 -18.82 30.24
C ARG A 469 -18.94 -18.22 31.64
N SER A 470 -18.61 -16.94 31.76
CA SER A 470 -19.24 -15.97 32.67
C SER A 470 -19.37 -14.60 31.97
N ASP A 471 -20.17 -13.68 32.53
CA ASP A 471 -20.85 -12.63 31.77
C ASP A 471 -20.34 -11.18 31.97
N LYS A 472 -20.65 -10.34 30.95
CA LYS A 472 -21.03 -8.89 30.90
C LYS A 472 -21.08 -8.01 32.18
N PRO A 473 -21.23 -6.64 32.07
CA PRO A 473 -21.16 -5.73 30.90
C PRO A 473 -20.47 -4.34 31.09
N GLY A 474 -19.94 -3.77 30.00
CA GLY A 474 -20.31 -2.46 29.41
C GLY A 474 -20.25 -1.10 30.16
N PHE A 475 -19.41 -0.19 29.62
CA PHE A 475 -19.63 1.28 29.45
C PHE A 475 -18.76 1.70 28.22
N GLY A 476 -18.99 2.73 27.39
CA GLY A 476 -19.73 3.99 27.54
C GLY A 476 -18.74 5.12 27.92
N ASP A 477 -18.60 6.27 27.24
CA ASP A 477 -19.01 6.68 25.89
C ASP A 477 -18.01 7.74 25.35
N LYS A 478 -18.23 8.21 24.11
CA LYS A 478 -17.56 9.25 23.29
C LYS A 478 -16.85 10.46 23.96
N ALA A 479 -16.02 11.06 23.11
CA ALA A 479 -15.80 12.51 22.91
C ALA A 479 -14.82 13.27 23.83
N SER A 480 -13.72 13.70 23.22
CA SER A 480 -13.37 15.12 23.19
C SER A 480 -12.47 15.42 21.99
N GLY A 481 -12.61 16.61 21.43
CA GLY A 481 -11.74 17.09 20.35
C GLY A 481 -11.96 18.57 20.09
N ARG A 482 -10.84 19.29 19.92
CA ARG A 482 -10.77 20.63 19.30
C ARG A 482 -11.46 21.77 20.08
N PHE A 483 -10.69 22.54 20.84
CA PHE A 483 -10.22 23.88 20.42
C PHE A 483 -9.32 24.54 21.50
N ASP A 484 -8.15 25.00 21.05
CA ASP A 484 -7.55 26.32 21.29
C ASP A 484 -7.90 27.13 22.57
N ARG A 485 -6.87 27.42 23.39
CA ARG A 485 -6.67 28.77 23.95
C ARG A 485 -5.20 29.05 24.23
N ALA A 486 -4.79 30.32 24.11
CA ALA A 486 -3.42 30.80 24.21
C ALA A 486 -2.98 31.23 25.64
N ASP A 487 -1.67 31.45 25.75
CA ASP A 487 -0.97 32.40 26.64
C ASP A 487 -1.12 32.28 28.17
N LYS A 488 -0.08 31.70 28.80
CA LYS A 488 0.78 32.37 29.81
C LYS A 488 1.82 31.40 30.39
N GLY A 489 3.08 31.85 30.51
CA GLY A 489 4.19 31.09 31.10
C GLY A 489 5.53 31.45 30.48
#